data_AF-A0AA43L708-F1
#
_entry.id   AF-A0AA43L708-F1
#
_cell.length_a   1.000
_cell.length_b   1.000
_cell.length_c   1.000
_cell.angle_alpha   90.00
_cell.angle_beta   90.00
_cell.angle_gamma   90.00
#
_symmetry.space_group_name_H-M   'P 1'
#
loop_
_entity.id
_entity.type
_entity.pdbx_description
1 polymer ?
#
loop_
_entity_poly.entity_id
_entity_poly.type
_entity_poly.pdbx_seq_one_letter_code
_entity_poly.pdbx_strand_id
1 'polypeptide(L)'
;MYEFVVRGKQGCYVNITLDEVFGYPNATSHFGGYDVRGTAELKSGNYYVKGELWFSTGQTYEFYNQLARCYTDLMGIATFCNSEANLKIDINFNNRGQVVIEGYFKEFAHQDNELKFEIESNQSFFIETLDGLREIVDHYGGLKGIHQE
;
A
#
# COMPACT_ATOMS: atom_id res chain seq x y z
N MET A 1 -9.57 -4.67 -12.30
CA MET A 1 -9.33 -4.68 -10.84
C MET A 1 -7.88 -4.29 -10.67
N TYR A 2 -7.61 -3.25 -9.90
CA TYR A 2 -6.25 -2.76 -9.68
C TYR A 2 -5.69 -3.34 -8.38
N GLU A 3 -4.39 -3.60 -8.35
CA GLU A 3 -3.70 -4.08 -7.14
C GLU A 3 -2.25 -3.60 -7.11
N PHE A 4 -1.63 -3.67 -5.93
CA PHE A 4 -0.19 -3.59 -5.81
C PHE A 4 0.33 -4.59 -4.79
N VAL A 5 1.46 -5.23 -5.10
CA VAL A 5 2.07 -6.25 -4.25
C VAL A 5 3.43 -5.77 -3.79
N VAL A 6 3.62 -5.72 -2.47
CA VAL A 6 4.94 -5.54 -1.84
C VAL A 6 5.52 -6.93 -1.58
N ARG A 7 6.56 -7.31 -2.31
CA ARG A 7 7.18 -8.64 -2.17
C ARG A 7 8.38 -8.63 -1.24
N GLY A 8 8.53 -9.74 -0.52
CA GLY A 8 9.72 -10.07 0.26
C GLY A 8 10.37 -11.37 -0.19
N LYS A 9 11.43 -11.75 0.52
CA LYS A 9 12.11 -13.04 0.35
C LYS A 9 11.18 -14.19 0.74
N GLN A 10 11.55 -15.40 0.32
CA GLN A 10 10.90 -16.66 0.74
C GLN A 10 9.39 -16.73 0.44
N GLY A 11 8.93 -15.99 -0.57
CA GLY A 11 7.51 -15.96 -0.95
C GLY A 11 6.61 -15.18 0.02
N CYS A 12 7.19 -14.37 0.90
CA CYS A 12 6.45 -13.43 1.74
C CYS A 12 5.95 -12.23 0.90
N TYR A 13 4.78 -11.69 1.23
CA TYR A 13 4.21 -10.55 0.53
C TYR A 13 3.15 -9.82 1.36
N VAL A 14 2.86 -8.58 0.95
CA VAL A 14 1.65 -7.84 1.28
C VAL A 14 0.99 -7.42 -0.03
N ASN A 15 -0.20 -7.94 -0.32
CA ASN A 15 -1.00 -7.56 -1.49
C ASN A 15 -2.18 -6.69 -1.06
N ILE A 16 -2.40 -5.59 -1.76
CA ILE A 16 -3.54 -4.70 -1.59
C ILE A 16 -4.30 -4.64 -2.90
N THR A 17 -5.57 -5.00 -2.85
CA THR A 17 -6.49 -4.99 -4.00
C THR A 17 -7.51 -3.87 -3.84
N LEU A 18 -7.86 -3.20 -4.93
CA LEU A 18 -8.92 -2.20 -4.99
C LEU A 18 -10.17 -2.91 -5.53
N ASP A 19 -11.04 -3.38 -4.64
CA ASP A 19 -12.22 -4.19 -4.98
C ASP A 19 -13.36 -3.32 -5.52
N GLU A 20 -13.61 -2.17 -4.89
CA GLU A 20 -14.62 -1.20 -5.30
C GLU A 20 -14.11 0.23 -5.05
N VAL A 21 -14.26 1.10 -6.04
CA VAL A 21 -13.86 2.52 -5.97
C VAL A 21 -15.10 3.39 -6.08
N PHE A 22 -15.33 4.22 -5.06
CA PHE A 22 -16.55 5.02 -4.91
C PHE A 22 -16.35 6.45 -5.42
N GLY A 23 -17.39 6.99 -6.04
CA GLY A 23 -17.41 8.38 -6.50
C GLY A 23 -16.64 8.64 -7.80
N TYR A 24 -15.80 7.73 -8.29
CA TYR A 24 -15.08 7.92 -9.55
C TYR A 24 -16.02 8.10 -10.76
N PRO A 25 -15.77 9.08 -11.66
CA PRO A 25 -14.78 10.17 -11.57
C PRO A 25 -15.33 11.45 -10.90
N ASN A 26 -16.59 11.45 -10.47
CA ASN A 26 -17.40 12.63 -10.15
C ASN A 26 -17.19 13.22 -8.75
N ALA A 27 -16.82 12.40 -7.76
CA ALA A 27 -16.73 12.79 -6.36
C ALA A 27 -15.47 12.19 -5.71
N THR A 28 -14.62 13.05 -5.17
CA THR A 28 -13.35 12.66 -4.52
C THR A 28 -13.53 12.46 -3.02
N SER A 29 -12.69 11.60 -2.43
CA SER A 29 -12.59 11.39 -0.99
C SER A 29 -12.09 12.63 -0.26
N HIS A 30 -12.48 12.79 1.01
CA HIS A 30 -11.87 13.75 1.92
C HIS A 30 -10.38 13.49 2.16
N PHE A 31 -9.92 12.25 1.98
CA PHE A 31 -8.52 11.83 2.07
C PHE A 31 -7.77 11.89 0.72
N GLY A 32 -8.34 12.60 -0.27
CA GLY A 32 -7.78 12.73 -1.62
C GLY A 32 -8.04 11.52 -2.51
N GLY A 33 -8.06 11.73 -3.83
CA GLY A 33 -8.43 10.70 -4.79
C GLY A 33 -9.88 10.23 -4.59
N TYR A 34 -10.14 8.93 -4.62
CA TYR A 34 -11.46 8.32 -4.47
C TYR A 34 -11.47 7.35 -3.30
N ASP A 35 -12.61 7.20 -2.62
CA ASP A 35 -12.75 6.20 -1.55
C ASP A 35 -12.72 4.79 -2.14
N VAL A 36 -12.11 3.87 -1.43
CA VAL A 36 -11.89 2.49 -1.87
C VAL A 36 -12.26 1.53 -0.75
N ARG A 37 -13.05 0.51 -1.11
CA ARG A 37 -13.10 -0.75 -0.38
C ARG A 37 -12.16 -1.73 -1.07
N GLY A 38 -11.26 -2.32 -0.31
CA GLY A 38 -10.29 -3.27 -0.83
C GLY A 38 -10.01 -4.40 0.14
N THR A 39 -9.10 -5.28 -0.26
CA THR A 39 -8.67 -6.41 0.55
C THR A 39 -7.16 -6.36 0.75
N ALA A 40 -6.73 -6.49 2.00
CA ALA A 40 -5.35 -6.82 2.35
C ALA A 40 -5.17 -8.31 2.42
N GLU A 41 -4.09 -8.80 1.81
CA GLU A 41 -3.61 -10.16 1.99
C GLU A 41 -2.12 -10.12 2.35
N LEU A 42 -1.78 -10.67 3.51
CA LEU A 42 -0.42 -10.68 4.03
C LEU A 42 0.04 -12.10 4.29
N LYS A 43 1.26 -12.41 3.84
CA LYS A 43 1.93 -13.67 4.10
C LYS A 43 3.36 -13.45 4.56
N SER A 44 3.70 -14.00 5.73
CA SER A 44 5.08 -14.08 6.21
C SER A 44 5.35 -15.50 6.72
N GLY A 45 6.06 -16.32 5.94
CA GLY A 45 6.23 -17.75 6.23
C GLY A 45 4.87 -18.47 6.32
N ASN A 46 4.60 -19.08 7.48
CA ASN A 46 3.33 -19.77 7.76
C ASN A 46 2.25 -18.84 8.34
N TYR A 47 2.59 -17.58 8.62
CA TYR A 47 1.63 -16.59 9.09
C TYR A 47 0.90 -15.99 7.90
N TYR A 48 -0.42 -15.89 8.03
CA TYR A 48 -1.29 -15.42 6.97
C TYR A 48 -2.43 -14.59 7.55
N VAL A 49 -2.72 -13.47 6.90
CA VAL A 49 -3.85 -12.59 7.21
C VAL A 49 -4.53 -12.22 5.91
N LYS A 50 -5.86 -12.19 5.93
CA LYS A 50 -6.67 -11.62 4.87
C LYS A 50 -7.86 -10.89 5.48
N GLY A 51 -8.08 -9.65 5.10
CA GLY A 51 -9.16 -8.84 5.66
C GLY A 51 -9.50 -7.63 4.80
N GLU A 52 -10.68 -7.06 5.06
CA GLU A 52 -11.17 -5.86 4.38
C GLU A 52 -10.42 -4.60 4.82
N LEU A 53 -10.25 -3.67 3.89
CA LEU A 53 -9.63 -2.37 4.10
C LEU A 53 -10.45 -1.26 3.47
N TRP A 54 -10.56 -0.15 4.20
CA TRP A 54 -11.03 1.12 3.67
C TRP A 54 -9.86 2.10 3.57
N PHE A 55 -9.65 2.64 2.39
CA PHE A 55 -8.59 3.62 2.09
C PHE A 55 -9.00 4.51 0.93
N SER A 56 -8.14 5.44 0.52
CA SER A 56 -8.35 6.25 -0.68
C SER A 56 -7.26 6.05 -1.74
N THR A 57 -7.58 6.27 -3.01
CA THR A 57 -6.56 6.31 -4.07
C THR A 57 -5.55 7.46 -3.84
N GLY A 58 -5.91 8.49 -3.07
CA GLY A 58 -4.99 9.53 -2.61
C GLY A 58 -3.89 8.97 -1.71
N GLN A 59 -4.23 8.08 -0.77
CA GLN A 59 -3.24 7.40 0.08
C GLN A 59 -2.32 6.49 -0.75
N THR A 60 -2.86 5.82 -1.78
CA THR A 60 -2.05 5.06 -2.74
C THR A 60 -1.09 5.96 -3.53
N TYR A 61 -1.54 7.14 -3.98
CA TYR A 61 -0.71 8.12 -4.66
C TYR A 61 0.42 8.65 -3.77
N GLU A 62 0.13 8.99 -2.51
CA GLU A 62 1.14 9.43 -1.55
C GLU A 62 2.18 8.35 -1.29
N PHE A 63 1.73 7.11 -1.11
CA PHE A 63 2.60 5.96 -0.92
C PHE A 63 3.49 5.72 -2.15
N TYR A 64 2.94 5.77 -3.36
CA TYR A 64 3.71 5.68 -4.60
C TYR A 64 4.83 6.72 -4.66
N ASN A 65 4.53 7.99 -4.38
CA ASN A 65 5.53 9.05 -4.41
C ASN A 65 6.64 8.85 -3.37
N GLN A 66 6.29 8.41 -2.16
CA GLN A 66 7.26 8.08 -1.12
C GLN A 66 8.16 6.91 -1.55
N LEU A 67 7.54 5.83 -2.04
CA LEU A 67 8.24 4.60 -2.42
C LEU A 67 9.15 4.84 -3.63
N ALA A 68 8.70 5.59 -4.63
CA ALA A 68 9.50 5.94 -5.81
C ALA A 68 10.76 6.75 -5.43
N ARG A 69 10.63 7.66 -4.46
CA ARG A 69 11.79 8.39 -3.90
C ARG A 69 12.75 7.46 -3.18
N CYS A 70 12.24 6.63 -2.25
CA CYS A 70 13.09 5.69 -1.51
C CYS A 70 13.81 4.70 -2.43
N TYR A 71 13.13 4.24 -3.49
CA TYR A 71 13.70 3.37 -4.51
C TYR A 71 14.79 4.05 -5.35
N THR A 72 14.62 5.34 -5.67
CA THR A 72 15.61 6.12 -6.44
C THR A 72 16.84 6.46 -5.60
N ASP A 73 16.61 6.91 -4.36
CA ASP A 73 17.67 7.37 -3.46
C ASP A 73 18.35 6.21 -2.72
N LEU A 74 17.77 5.00 -2.77
CA LEU A 74 18.19 3.80 -2.04
C LEU A 74 18.28 4.02 -0.52
N MET A 75 17.41 4.89 0.01
CA MET A 75 17.32 5.22 1.42
C MET A 75 15.98 5.84 1.77
N GLY A 76 15.58 5.73 3.04
CA GLY A 76 14.37 6.36 3.56
C GLY A 76 13.28 5.35 3.88
N ILE A 77 12.12 5.87 4.28
CA ILE A 77 10.96 5.08 4.69
C ILE A 77 9.76 5.55 3.88
N ALA A 78 9.09 4.61 3.22
CA ALA A 78 7.79 4.84 2.60
C ALA A 78 6.70 4.17 3.44
N THR A 79 5.68 4.94 3.83
CA THR A 79 4.60 4.46 4.70
C THR A 79 3.27 4.43 3.95
N PHE A 80 2.63 3.27 3.93
CA PHE A 80 1.22 3.13 3.61
C PHE A 80 0.44 2.99 4.92
N CYS A 81 -0.48 3.90 5.18
CA CYS A 81 -1.35 3.86 6.36
C CYS A 81 -2.75 4.25 5.89
N ASN A 82 -3.71 3.37 6.14
CA ASN A 82 -5.08 3.61 5.69
C ASN A 82 -5.83 4.54 6.66
N SER A 83 -6.99 5.06 6.22
CA SER A 83 -7.75 6.09 6.95
C SER A 83 -8.29 5.60 8.30
N GLU A 84 -8.56 4.30 8.44
CA GLU A 84 -9.04 3.70 9.68
C GLU A 84 -7.91 3.21 10.60
N ALA A 85 -6.65 3.36 10.19
CA ALA A 85 -5.47 2.88 10.90
C ALA A 85 -5.58 1.39 11.31
N ASN A 86 -6.21 0.58 10.46
CA ASN A 86 -6.31 -0.87 10.64
C ASN A 86 -5.21 -1.63 9.86
N LEU A 87 -4.50 -0.94 8.97
CA LEU A 87 -3.26 -1.41 8.35
C LEU A 87 -2.23 -0.29 8.29
N LYS A 88 -1.00 -0.63 8.71
CA LYS A 88 0.19 0.17 8.43
C LYS A 88 1.27 -0.71 7.84
N ILE A 89 1.94 -0.21 6.80
CA ILE A 89 3.11 -0.82 6.16
C ILE A 89 4.19 0.26 6.06
N ASP A 90 5.33 0.02 6.68
CA ASP A 90 6.55 0.80 6.53
C ASP A 90 7.55 0.00 5.69
N ILE A 91 8.06 0.61 4.61
CA ILE A 91 9.12 0.05 3.77
C ILE A 91 10.38 0.85 4.02
N ASN A 92 11.33 0.26 4.73
CA ASN A 92 12.58 0.90 5.13
C ASN A 92 13.74 0.45 4.24
N PHE A 93 14.24 1.37 3.42
CA PHE A 93 15.43 1.17 2.60
C PHE A 93 16.68 1.56 3.37
N ASN A 94 17.66 0.67 3.41
CA ASN A 94 19.00 1.02 3.88
C ASN A 94 19.98 1.25 2.72
N ASN A 95 21.07 1.96 3.03
CA ASN A 95 22.12 2.34 2.07
C ASN A 95 22.93 1.17 1.47
N ARG A 96 22.53 -0.08 1.73
CA ARG A 96 23.11 -1.31 1.16
C ARG A 96 22.14 -2.05 0.25
N GLY A 97 21.00 -1.44 -0.10
CA GLY A 97 19.97 -2.04 -0.95
C GLY A 97 19.13 -3.12 -0.27
N GLN A 98 19.32 -3.34 1.04
CA GLN A 98 18.43 -4.17 1.83
C GLN A 98 17.19 -3.36 2.17
N VAL A 99 16.05 -4.05 2.18
CA VAL A 99 14.77 -3.45 2.51
C VAL A 99 14.10 -4.28 3.58
N VAL A 100 13.56 -3.62 4.59
CA VAL A 100 12.72 -4.25 5.62
C VAL A 100 11.31 -3.71 5.46
N ILE A 101 10.34 -4.62 5.37
CA ILE A 101 8.92 -4.29 5.30
C ILE A 101 8.34 -4.66 6.66
N GLU A 102 7.88 -3.68 7.41
CA GLU A 102 7.33 -3.89 8.76
C GLU A 102 5.98 -3.21 8.90
N GLY A 103 5.16 -3.66 9.84
CA GLY A 103 3.83 -3.10 9.98
C GLY A 103 2.92 -3.87 10.91
N TYR A 104 1.65 -3.51 10.84
CA TYR A 104 0.60 -4.20 11.58
C TYR A 104 -0.70 -4.25 10.80
N PHE A 105 -1.53 -5.24 11.12
CA PHE A 105 -2.92 -5.34 10.70
C PHE A 105 -3.85 -5.56 11.90
N LYS A 106 -5.02 -4.93 11.87
CA LYS A 106 -6.12 -5.09 12.82
C LYS A 106 -7.39 -5.43 12.06
N GLU A 107 -8.04 -6.54 12.40
CA GLU A 107 -9.36 -6.89 11.85
C GLU A 107 -10.43 -5.86 12.25
N PHE A 108 -10.37 -5.41 13.51
CA PHE A 108 -11.27 -4.42 14.06
C PHE A 108 -10.47 -3.19 14.50
N ALA A 109 -10.56 -2.10 13.75
CA ALA A 109 -9.79 -0.87 13.98
C ALA A 109 -9.92 -0.31 15.40
N HIS A 110 -11.10 -0.45 16.00
CA HIS A 110 -11.43 0.03 17.35
C HIS A 110 -10.93 -0.88 18.48
N GLN A 111 -10.28 -2.01 18.16
CA GLN A 111 -9.74 -2.97 19.13
C GLN A 111 -8.21 -2.92 19.14
N ASP A 112 -7.63 -3.34 20.27
CA ASP A 112 -6.18 -3.38 20.45
C ASP A 112 -5.52 -4.63 19.86
N ASN A 113 -6.32 -5.62 19.44
CA ASN A 113 -5.79 -6.85 18.86
C ASN A 113 -5.16 -6.58 17.49
N GLU A 114 -3.83 -6.68 17.42
CA GLU A 114 -3.04 -6.44 16.22
C GLU A 114 -2.09 -7.59 15.91
N LEU A 115 -1.96 -7.91 14.64
CA LEU A 115 -0.89 -8.75 14.13
C LEU A 115 0.23 -7.85 13.62
N LYS A 116 1.41 -7.97 14.22
CA LYS A 116 2.63 -7.31 13.74
C LYS A 116 3.43 -8.25 12.86
N PHE A 117 4.06 -7.69 11.84
CA PHE A 117 4.87 -8.45 10.90
C PHE A 117 6.14 -7.71 10.54
N GLU A 118 7.15 -8.48 10.17
CA GLU A 118 8.39 -8.05 9.54
C GLU A 118 8.69 -9.02 8.40
N ILE A 119 9.09 -8.48 7.25
CA ILE A 119 9.44 -9.23 6.05
C ILE A 119 10.75 -8.65 5.49
N GLU A 120 11.76 -9.50 5.37
CA GLU A 120 12.99 -9.12 4.66
C GLU A 120 12.77 -9.05 3.14
N SER A 121 13.32 -8.03 2.51
CA SER A 121 13.32 -7.84 1.05
C SER A 121 14.63 -7.19 0.57
N ASN A 122 14.68 -6.80 -0.70
CA ASN A 122 15.72 -5.96 -1.28
C ASN A 122 15.16 -5.16 -2.46
N GLN A 123 15.91 -4.16 -2.92
CA GLN A 123 15.45 -3.23 -3.96
C GLN A 123 14.90 -3.90 -5.24
N SER A 124 15.43 -5.06 -5.65
CA SER A 124 15.02 -5.69 -6.91
C SER A 124 13.56 -6.14 -6.95
N PHE A 125 12.93 -6.29 -5.77
CA PHE A 125 11.53 -6.71 -5.64
C PHE A 125 10.52 -5.58 -5.87
N PHE A 126 10.96 -4.32 -5.90
CA PHE A 126 10.06 -3.16 -5.87
C PHE A 126 9.65 -2.62 -7.23
N ILE A 127 10.23 -3.12 -8.34
CA ILE A 127 9.83 -2.71 -9.69
C ILE A 127 8.35 -3.04 -9.93
N GLU A 128 7.94 -4.27 -9.63
CA GLU A 128 6.55 -4.72 -9.77
C GLU A 128 5.60 -3.92 -8.87
N THR A 129 6.01 -3.63 -7.62
CA THR A 129 5.23 -2.79 -6.71
C THR A 129 5.03 -1.38 -7.28
N LEU A 130 6.09 -0.76 -7.80
CA LEU A 130 6.03 0.58 -8.38
C LEU A 130 5.19 0.61 -9.66
N ASP A 131 5.26 -0.42 -10.49
CA ASP A 131 4.45 -0.51 -11.71
C ASP A 131 2.96 -0.64 -11.37
N GLY A 132 2.57 -1.52 -10.43
CA GLY A 132 1.17 -1.65 -10.01
C GLY A 132 0.62 -0.37 -9.36
N LEU A 133 1.43 0.29 -8.53
CA LEU A 133 1.08 1.60 -7.97
C LEU A 133 0.95 2.67 -9.06
N ARG A 134 1.84 2.69 -10.04
CA ARG A 134 1.78 3.65 -11.16
C ARG A 134 0.52 3.45 -11.99
N GLU A 135 0.12 2.21 -12.28
CA GLU A 135 -1.13 1.93 -13.00
C GLU A 135 -2.37 2.50 -12.28
N ILE A 136 -2.42 2.38 -10.95
CA ILE A 136 -3.47 2.98 -10.11
C ILE A 136 -3.44 4.50 -10.23
N VAL A 137 -2.25 5.11 -10.08
CA VAL A 137 -2.07 6.56 -10.13
C VAL A 137 -2.40 7.13 -11.51
N ASP A 138 -2.01 6.45 -12.59
CA ASP A 138 -2.28 6.88 -13.95
C ASP A 138 -3.79 6.82 -14.26
N HIS A 139 -4.51 5.86 -13.69
CA HIS A 139 -5.95 5.69 -13.91
C HIS A 139 -6.83 6.61 -13.05
N TYR A 140 -6.48 6.79 -11.78
CA TYR A 140 -7.28 7.56 -10.83
C TYR A 140 -6.74 8.97 -10.56
N GLY A 141 -5.51 9.28 -10.99
CA GLY A 141 -4.84 10.55 -10.73
C GLY A 141 -4.25 10.65 -9.32
N GLY A 142 -3.85 11.87 -8.97
CA GLY A 142 -3.29 12.19 -7.66
C GLY A 142 -4.36 12.58 -6.63
N LEU A 143 -3.98 13.44 -5.67
CA LEU A 143 -4.87 13.86 -4.57
C LEU A 143 -6.21 14.49 -5.00
N LYS A 144 -6.27 15.08 -6.19
CA LYS A 144 -7.50 15.70 -6.72
C LYS A 144 -8.33 14.75 -7.60
N GLY A 145 -7.90 13.50 -7.78
CA GLY A 145 -8.53 12.59 -8.73
C GLY A 145 -8.38 13.06 -10.18
N ILE A 146 -9.12 12.41 -11.08
CA ILE A 146 -9.32 12.81 -12.48
C ILE A 146 -10.78 13.17 -12.66
N HIS A 147 -11.07 14.38 -13.12
CA HIS A 147 -12.43 14.75 -13.49
C HIS A 147 -12.60 14.53 -15.00
N GLN A 148 -13.62 13.74 -15.39
CA GLN A 148 -14.04 13.69 -16.78
C GLN A 148 -14.91 14.93 -17.05
N GLU A 149 -14.54 15.73 -18.06
CA GLU A 149 -15.35 16.85 -18.56
C GLU A 149 -16.63 16.37 -19.25
#